data_AF-A0A367P8U6-F1
#
_entry.id   AF-A0A367P8U6-F1
#
_cell.length_a   1.000
_cell.length_b   1.000
_cell.length_c   1.000
_cell.angle_alpha   90.00
_cell.angle_beta   90.00
_cell.angle_gamma   90.00
#
_symmetry.space_group_name_H-M   'P 1'
#
loop_
_entity.id
_entity.type
_entity.pdbx_description
1 polymer ?
#
loop_
_entity_poly.entity_id
_entity_poly.type
_entity_poly.pdbx_seq_one_letter_code
_entity_poly.pdbx_strand_id
1 'polypeptide(L)'
;MQISTKYLATGLLALAWAAPALAQPAPADGAAGAISEAVQGGASPYRPPSAASPDPEEAARAKCEALKEQYNATSKKRSYQSSGPATQTAQGRTIPKIERDKTRKQLQQAYRDNCT
;
A
#
# COMPACT_ATOMS: atom_id res chain seq x y z
N MET A 1 3.16 12.90 -35.35
CA MET A 1 2.62 14.18 -35.83
C MET A 1 1.11 14.16 -35.65
N GLN A 2 0.55 15.22 -35.03
CA GLN A 2 -0.85 15.70 -35.06
C GLN A 2 -1.93 14.74 -34.50
N ILE A 3 -2.37 14.83 -33.24
CA ILE A 3 -3.35 15.78 -32.65
C ILE A 3 -4.67 15.83 -33.42
N SER A 4 -5.78 15.38 -32.82
CA SER A 4 -6.99 16.22 -32.70
C SER A 4 -8.04 15.64 -31.77
N THR A 5 -8.31 16.46 -30.75
CA THR A 5 -9.41 16.42 -29.80
C THR A 5 -10.56 17.28 -30.33
N LYS A 6 -11.78 17.06 -29.81
CA LYS A 6 -13.02 17.88 -29.93
C LYS A 6 -13.83 17.54 -31.20
N TYR A 7 -15.16 17.42 -31.22
CA TYR A 7 -16.26 18.09 -30.52
C TYR A 7 -17.45 17.10 -30.43
N LEU A 8 -18.21 16.94 -29.34
CA LEU A 8 -19.19 17.84 -28.70
C LEU A 8 -20.46 18.09 -29.55
N ALA A 9 -21.62 17.77 -28.95
CA ALA A 9 -22.99 18.17 -29.30
C ALA A 9 -23.58 17.48 -30.55
N THR A 10 -24.84 17.06 -30.66
CA THR A 10 -26.14 17.53 -30.15
C THR A 10 -27.14 16.43 -30.59
N GLY A 11 -28.12 15.97 -29.82
CA GLY A 11 -29.36 16.71 -29.52
C GLY A 11 -30.54 16.21 -30.36
N LEU A 12 -31.31 15.28 -29.78
CA LEU A 12 -32.79 15.12 -29.81
C LEU A 12 -33.60 15.38 -31.11
N LEU A 13 -34.30 14.33 -31.56
CA LEU A 13 -35.61 14.33 -32.25
C LEU A 13 -36.28 12.99 -31.89
N ALA A 14 -37.15 12.84 -30.88
CA ALA A 14 -38.48 13.43 -30.66
C ALA A 14 -39.46 13.18 -31.82
N LEU A 15 -40.15 12.02 -31.78
CA LEU A 15 -41.52 11.78 -32.28
C LEU A 15 -41.88 10.33 -31.86
N ALA A 16 -42.56 10.12 -30.73
CA ALA A 16 -43.99 10.25 -30.50
C ALA A 16 -44.81 9.07 -31.06
N TRP A 17 -45.82 8.69 -30.26
CA TRP A 17 -46.78 7.56 -30.36
C TRP A 17 -46.34 6.29 -29.62
N ALA A 18 -47.01 5.81 -28.57
CA ALA A 18 -48.25 6.20 -27.93
C ALA A 18 -48.26 5.69 -26.46
N ALA A 19 -48.99 6.37 -25.59
CA ALA A 19 -49.46 5.84 -24.29
C ALA A 19 -50.99 5.67 -24.38
N PRO A 20 -51.68 4.84 -23.56
CA PRO A 20 -51.26 4.24 -22.28
C PRO A 20 -51.66 2.74 -22.11
N ALA A 21 -51.44 2.19 -20.92
CA ALA A 21 -51.71 0.81 -20.43
C ALA A 21 -50.54 -0.15 -20.66
N LEU A 22 -49.65 -0.35 -19.69
CA LEU A 22 -49.97 -0.91 -18.38
C LEU A 22 -49.31 -0.11 -17.25
N ALA A 23 -50.06 0.09 -16.17
CA ALA A 23 -49.59 0.67 -14.93
C ALA A 23 -48.36 -0.11 -14.42
N GLN A 24 -47.19 0.51 -14.44
CA GLN A 24 -46.08 0.13 -13.57
C GLN A 24 -46.42 0.73 -12.19
N PRO A 25 -46.66 -0.08 -11.15
CA PRO A 25 -46.63 0.47 -9.81
C PRO A 25 -45.24 1.06 -9.58
N ALA A 26 -45.22 2.30 -9.10
CA ALA A 26 -44.00 3.00 -8.75
C ALA A 26 -43.10 2.08 -7.89
N PRO A 27 -41.76 2.13 -8.05
CA PRO A 27 -40.88 1.53 -7.07
C PRO A 27 -41.08 2.30 -5.77
N ALA A 28 -41.96 1.79 -4.90
CA ALA A 28 -42.05 2.22 -3.53
C ALA A 28 -40.70 1.98 -2.88
N ASP A 29 -40.25 2.96 -2.10
CA ASP A 29 -39.03 3.02 -1.30
C ASP A 29 -38.70 1.70 -0.56
N GLY A 30 -38.11 0.74 -1.27
CA GLY A 30 -37.92 -0.62 -0.75
C GLY A 30 -36.50 -1.16 -0.92
N ALA A 31 -35.66 -0.52 -1.72
CA ALA A 31 -34.28 -0.97 -1.90
C ALA A 31 -33.40 -0.63 -0.69
N ALA A 32 -33.57 0.54 -0.08
CA ALA A 32 -32.80 0.94 1.10
C ALA A 32 -33.19 0.14 2.36
N GLY A 33 -34.48 -0.18 2.53
CA GLY A 33 -34.98 -0.99 3.65
C GLY A 33 -34.46 -2.43 3.62
N ALA A 34 -34.43 -3.06 2.44
CA ALA A 34 -33.93 -4.42 2.28
C ALA A 34 -32.41 -4.56 2.53
N ILE A 35 -31.63 -3.52 2.18
CA ILE A 35 -30.19 -3.49 2.52
C ILE A 35 -30.00 -3.29 4.03
N SER A 36 -30.84 -2.47 4.66
CA SER A 36 -30.79 -2.23 6.10
C SER A 36 -31.20 -3.47 6.92
N GLU A 37 -32.17 -4.26 6.45
CA GLU A 37 -32.52 -5.56 7.05
C GLU A 37 -31.43 -6.62 6.87
N ALA A 38 -30.74 -6.66 5.72
CA ALA A 38 -29.62 -7.58 5.50
C ALA A 38 -28.40 -7.26 6.39
N VAL A 39 -28.18 -5.99 6.72
CA VAL A 39 -27.13 -5.54 7.66
C VAL A 39 -27.53 -5.73 9.12
N GLN A 40 -28.83 -5.61 9.46
CA GLN A 40 -29.33 -5.84 10.82
C GLN A 40 -29.56 -7.33 11.16
N GLY A 41 -29.98 -8.14 10.19
CA GLY A 41 -30.24 -9.58 10.36
C GLY A 41 -29.02 -10.47 10.14
N GLY A 42 -27.94 -9.93 9.57
CA GLY A 42 -26.67 -10.62 9.43
C GLY A 42 -25.95 -10.66 10.77
N ALA A 43 -25.89 -11.84 11.41
CA ALA A 43 -25.10 -12.07 12.61
C ALA A 43 -23.70 -11.45 12.42
N SER A 44 -23.30 -10.56 13.36
CA SER A 44 -22.00 -9.91 13.35
C SER A 44 -20.92 -10.94 12.98
N PRO A 45 -20.12 -10.71 11.92
CA PRO A 45 -19.01 -11.60 11.59
C PRO A 45 -18.22 -11.87 12.87
N TYR A 46 -17.89 -13.15 13.12
CA TYR A 46 -17.12 -13.54 14.29
C TYR A 46 -15.88 -12.64 14.37
N ARG A 47 -15.85 -11.74 15.35
CA ARG A 47 -14.68 -10.94 15.67
C ARG A 47 -13.90 -11.76 16.69
N PRO A 48 -12.78 -12.37 16.31
CA PRO A 48 -11.95 -13.05 17.29
C PRO A 48 -11.61 -12.06 18.41
N PRO A 49 -11.54 -12.50 19.67
CA PRO A 49 -11.13 -11.63 20.76
C PRO A 49 -9.80 -10.98 20.38
N SER A 50 -9.71 -9.65 20.49
CA SER A 50 -8.47 -8.93 20.23
C SER A 50 -7.37 -9.59 21.04
N ALA A 51 -6.38 -10.18 20.38
CA ALA A 51 -5.23 -10.75 21.05
C ALA A 51 -4.67 -9.70 22.01
N ALA A 52 -4.29 -10.11 23.22
CA ALA A 52 -3.65 -9.23 24.17
C ALA A 52 -2.50 -8.53 23.44
N SER A 53 -2.64 -7.22 23.25
CA SER A 53 -1.58 -6.44 22.64
C SER A 53 -0.40 -6.52 23.59
N PRO A 54 0.79 -6.91 23.12
CA PRO A 54 1.95 -6.96 24.00
C PRO A 54 2.11 -5.59 24.65
N ASP A 55 2.53 -5.60 25.92
CA ASP A 55 2.77 -4.36 26.64
C ASP A 55 3.71 -3.48 25.79
N PRO A 56 3.36 -2.20 25.56
CA PRO A 56 4.14 -1.35 24.67
C PRO A 56 5.60 -1.21 25.13
N GLU A 57 5.89 -1.32 26.43
CA GLU A 57 7.24 -1.32 26.96
C GLU A 57 7.98 -2.63 26.65
N GLU A 58 7.31 -3.78 26.74
CA GLU A 58 7.89 -5.08 26.34
C GLU A 58 8.18 -5.10 24.83
N ALA A 59 7.27 -4.57 24.01
CA ALA A 59 7.46 -4.46 22.57
C ALA A 59 8.63 -3.52 22.22
N ALA A 60 8.80 -2.41 22.95
CA ALA A 60 9.95 -1.52 22.78
C ALA A 60 11.26 -2.22 23.16
N ARG A 61 11.28 -2.94 24.30
CA ARG A 61 12.45 -3.69 24.76
C ARG A 61 12.87 -4.76 23.77
N ALA A 62 11.92 -5.55 23.26
CA ALA A 62 12.16 -6.58 22.26
C ALA A 62 12.74 -6.01 20.95
N LYS A 63 12.26 -4.84 20.50
CA LYS A 63 12.83 -4.13 19.33
C LYS A 63 14.28 -3.74 19.57
N CYS A 64 14.59 -3.24 20.75
CA CYS A 64 15.96 -2.83 21.11
C CYS A 64 16.92 -4.01 21.20
N GLU A 65 16.49 -5.12 21.77
CA GLU A 65 17.26 -6.36 21.81
C GLU A 65 17.53 -6.89 20.40
N ALA A 66 16.50 -6.94 19.54
CA ALA A 66 16.64 -7.37 18.16
C ALA A 66 17.63 -6.49 17.35
N LEU A 67 17.60 -5.17 17.54
CA LEU A 67 18.55 -4.26 16.88
C LEU A 67 19.99 -4.48 17.37
N LYS A 68 20.16 -4.72 18.67
CA LYS A 68 21.48 -5.02 19.27
C LYS A 68 22.04 -6.34 18.76
N GLU A 69 21.20 -7.37 18.67
CA GLU A 69 21.59 -8.67 18.11
C GLU A 69 22.01 -8.54 16.65
N GLN A 70 21.22 -7.85 15.83
CA GLN A 70 21.56 -7.59 14.42
C GLN A 70 22.89 -6.85 14.30
N TYR A 71 23.11 -5.80 15.11
CA TYR A 71 24.37 -5.07 15.11
C TYR A 71 25.56 -5.97 15.49
N ASN A 72 25.40 -6.85 16.48
CA ASN A 72 26.44 -7.77 16.90
C ASN A 72 26.71 -8.89 15.88
N ALA A 73 25.68 -9.31 15.14
CA ALA A 73 25.80 -10.26 14.05
C ALA A 73 26.52 -9.68 12.83
N THR A 74 26.55 -8.35 12.67
CA THR A 74 27.32 -7.73 11.59
C THR A 74 28.84 -7.90 11.77
N SER A 75 29.53 -8.14 10.66
CA SER A 75 30.99 -8.26 10.66
C SER A 75 31.66 -6.96 11.11
N LYS A 76 32.72 -7.08 11.91
CA LYS A 76 33.56 -5.95 12.31
C LYS A 76 34.55 -5.52 11.22
N LYS A 77 34.73 -6.36 10.19
CA LYS A 77 35.65 -6.10 9.07
C LYS A 77 35.03 -5.14 8.08
N ARG A 78 35.87 -4.42 7.33
CA ARG A 78 35.41 -3.53 6.26
C ARG A 78 34.89 -4.37 5.10
N SER A 79 33.57 -4.30 4.83
CA SER A 79 32.91 -4.89 3.66
C SER A 79 32.61 -3.82 2.61
N TYR A 80 32.52 -4.27 1.37
CA TYR A 80 32.21 -3.46 0.20
C TYR A 80 31.10 -4.14 -0.59
N GLN A 81 30.16 -3.35 -1.10
CA GLN A 81 28.99 -3.81 -1.84
C GLN A 81 28.97 -3.12 -3.21
N SER A 82 28.46 -3.79 -4.23
CA SER A 82 28.18 -3.18 -5.53
C SER A 82 26.75 -2.66 -5.53
N SER A 83 26.55 -1.35 -5.41
CA SER A 83 25.22 -0.75 -5.21
C SER A 83 24.53 -0.27 -6.50
N GLY A 84 25.10 -0.56 -7.67
CA GLY A 84 24.51 -0.13 -8.94
C GLY A 84 25.19 -0.69 -10.18
N PRO A 85 24.72 -0.26 -11.36
CA PRO A 85 25.29 -0.68 -12.63
C PRO A 85 26.73 -0.19 -12.74
N ALA A 86 27.57 -1.05 -13.34
CA ALA A 86 28.96 -0.72 -13.61
C ALA A 86 29.07 0.33 -14.72
N THR A 87 30.08 1.21 -14.62
CA THR A 87 30.34 2.24 -15.64
C THR A 87 31.27 1.67 -16.70
N GLN A 88 30.95 1.87 -17.98
CA GLN A 88 31.82 1.48 -19.08
C GLN A 88 32.73 2.64 -19.48
N THR A 89 34.03 2.38 -19.64
CA THR A 89 34.99 3.37 -20.12
C THR A 89 34.92 3.49 -21.65
N ALA A 90 35.46 4.58 -22.21
CA ALA A 90 35.58 4.77 -23.66
C ALA A 90 36.41 3.67 -24.37
N GLN A 91 37.20 2.91 -23.61
CA GLN A 91 38.01 1.78 -24.07
C GLN A 91 37.26 0.44 -23.93
N GLY A 92 35.97 0.46 -23.57
CA GLY A 92 35.11 -0.70 -23.43
C GLY A 92 35.25 -1.47 -22.11
N ARG A 93 36.07 -1.01 -21.14
CA ARG A 93 36.25 -1.69 -19.85
C ARG A 93 35.12 -1.37 -18.88
N THR A 94 34.60 -2.39 -18.20
CA THR A 94 33.52 -2.26 -17.21
C THR A 94 34.10 -2.10 -15.80
N ILE A 95 33.83 -0.96 -15.16
CA ILE A 95 34.27 -0.65 -13.79
C ILE A 95 33.06 -0.80 -12.85
N PRO A 96 33.07 -1.75 -11.90
CA PRO A 96 31.96 -1.90 -10.96
C PRO A 96 31.91 -0.72 -10.00
N LYS A 97 30.69 -0.28 -9.68
CA LYS A 97 30.47 0.76 -8.68
C LYS A 97 30.54 0.13 -7.29
N ILE A 98 31.69 0.26 -6.63
CA ILE A 98 31.91 -0.28 -5.29
C ILE A 98 31.69 0.80 -4.23
N GLU A 99 30.79 0.53 -3.29
CA GLU A 99 30.55 1.37 -2.12
C GLU A 99 30.86 0.63 -0.82
N ARG A 100 31.19 1.38 0.23
CA ARG A 100 31.35 0.80 1.56
C ARG A 100 30.00 0.36 2.09
N ASP A 101 29.97 -0.83 2.68
CA ASP A 101 28.80 -1.30 3.40
C ASP A 101 28.56 -0.41 4.63
N LYS A 102 27.36 0.18 4.69
CA LYS A 102 26.92 1.08 5.77
C LYS A 102 25.98 0.39 6.76
N THR A 103 25.67 -0.90 6.56
CA THR A 103 24.66 -1.64 7.33
C THR A 103 24.91 -1.57 8.83
N ARG A 104 26.15 -1.81 9.26
CA ARG A 104 26.52 -1.73 10.69
C ARG A 104 26.33 -0.34 11.29
N LYS A 105 26.67 0.72 10.53
CA LYS A 105 26.48 2.11 10.97
C LYS A 105 24.99 2.48 11.02
N GLN A 106 24.20 2.00 10.07
CA GLN A 106 22.75 2.19 10.04
C GLN A 106 22.06 1.49 11.22
N LEU A 107 22.43 0.25 11.54
CA LEU A 107 21.93 -0.47 12.71
C LEU A 107 22.30 0.23 14.03
N GLN A 108 23.53 0.74 14.13
CA GLN A 108 23.94 1.53 15.29
C GLN A 108 23.11 2.81 15.44
N GLN A 109 22.84 3.51 14.35
CA GLN A 109 22.02 4.71 14.36
C GLN A 109 20.57 4.39 14.74
N ALA A 110 19.98 3.36 14.12
CA ALA A 110 18.64 2.90 14.44
C ALA A 110 18.50 2.50 15.91
N TYR A 111 19.51 1.84 16.47
CA TYR A 111 19.54 1.52 17.90
C TYR A 111 19.52 2.78 18.76
N ARG A 112 20.32 3.80 18.42
CA ARG A 112 20.29 5.08 19.14
C ARG A 112 18.92 5.76 19.03
N ASP A 113 18.39 5.88 17.82
CA ASP A 113 17.14 6.61 17.60
C ASP A 113 15.92 5.96 18.27
N ASN A 114 15.95 4.66 18.54
CA ASN A 114 14.82 3.93 19.13
C ASN A 114 15.02 3.51 20.59
N CYS A 115 16.25 3.45 21.09
CA CYS A 115 16.59 2.78 22.36
C CYS A 115 17.46 3.61 23.31
N THR A 116 17.82 4.84 22.95
CA THR A 116 18.44 5.82 23.87
C THR A 116 17.50 6.98 24.10
#